data_AF-A0A345RIX9-F1
#
_entry.id   AF-A0A345RIX9-F1
#
_cell.length_a   1.000
_cell.length_b   1.000
_cell.length_c   1.000
_cell.angle_alpha   90.00
_cell.angle_beta   90.00
_cell.angle_gamma   90.00
#
_symmetry.space_group_name_H-M   'P 1'
#
loop_
_entity.id
_entity.type
_entity.pdbx_description
1 polymer ?
#
loop_
_entity_poly.entity_id
_entity_poly.type
_entity_poly.pdbx_seq_one_letter_code
_entity_poly.pdbx_strand_id
1 'polypeptide(L)'
;MARDLPPFRPITQAELRYIWAYHPECRRLVLEVERYRRVIAQIDDLYKITHQSWRSNMGGNLTALHLLQQIMTEERERLPAKIDNADPAP
;
A
#
# COMPACT_ATOMS: atom_id res chain seq x y z
N MET A 1 2.20 27.79 17.86
CA MET A 1 3.45 27.29 17.23
C MET A 1 3.11 26.08 16.41
N ALA A 2 3.34 26.11 15.10
CA ALA A 2 3.19 24.92 14.26
C ALA A 2 4.24 23.91 14.72
N ARG A 3 3.81 22.79 15.30
CA ARG A 3 4.71 21.66 15.55
C ARG A 3 5.17 21.16 14.19
N ASP A 4 6.47 21.27 13.91
CA ASP A 4 7.05 20.66 12.73
C ASP A 4 6.67 19.18 12.72
N LEU A 5 6.08 18.74 11.61
CA LEU A 5 5.73 17.35 11.42
C LEU A 5 7.02 16.52 11.47
N PRO A 6 7.01 15.36 12.14
CA PRO A 6 8.17 14.48 12.12
C PRO A 6 8.50 14.11 10.68
N PRO A 7 9.80 13.92 10.35
CA PRO A 7 10.21 13.57 9.01
C PRO A 7 9.52 12.28 8.59
N PHE A 8 8.96 12.28 7.38
CA PHE A 8 8.24 11.13 6.83
C PHE A 8 9.24 10.06 6.39
N ARG A 9 9.74 9.29 7.36
CA ARG A 9 10.66 8.18 7.14
C ARG A 9 9.89 6.86 7.14
N PRO A 10 10.20 5.93 6.23
CA PRO A 10 9.62 4.60 6.29
C PRO A 10 10.01 3.95 7.61
N ILE A 11 9.00 3.48 8.34
CA ILE A 11 9.18 2.76 9.61
C ILE A 11 10.06 1.52 9.34
N THR A 12 10.93 1.13 10.25
CA THR A 12 11.76 -0.07 10.09
C THR A 12 11.02 -1.33 10.55
N GLN A 13 11.49 -2.52 10.14
CA GLN A 13 10.93 -3.78 10.64
C GLN A 13 11.08 -3.92 12.16
N ALA A 14 12.19 -3.42 12.72
CA ALA A 14 12.46 -3.45 14.14
C ALA A 14 11.45 -2.58 14.92
N GLU A 15 11.15 -1.38 14.42
CA GLU A 15 10.14 -0.49 15.00
C GLU A 15 8.74 -1.10 14.92
N LEU A 16 8.36 -1.75 13.82
CA LEU A 16 7.06 -2.43 13.73
C LEU A 16 6.95 -3.61 14.71
N ARG A 17 8.03 -4.40 14.89
CA ARG A 17 8.07 -5.47 15.89
C ARG A 17 7.95 -4.92 17.32
N TYR A 18 8.61 -3.80 17.59
CA TYR A 18 8.48 -3.10 18.86
C TYR A 18 7.04 -2.65 19.09
N ILE A 19 6.43 -1.95 18.13
CA ILE A 19 5.03 -1.49 18.22
C ILE A 19 4.07 -2.69 18.42
N TRP A 20 4.28 -3.80 17.70
CA TRP A 20 3.48 -5.01 17.86
C TRP A 20 3.51 -5.59 19.28
N ALA A 21 4.70 -5.58 19.90
CA ALA A 21 4.92 -6.14 21.23
C ALA A 21 4.37 -5.25 22.35
N TYR A 22 4.56 -3.93 22.24
CA TYR A 22 4.28 -2.98 23.33
C TYR A 22 2.97 -2.20 23.18
N HIS A 23 2.39 -2.12 21.98
CA HIS A 23 1.21 -1.33 21.66
C HIS A 23 0.11 -2.19 21.01
N PRO A 24 -0.67 -2.95 21.80
CA PRO A 24 -1.74 -3.81 21.28
C PRO A 24 -2.80 -3.06 20.47
N GLU A 25 -3.09 -1.80 20.81
CA GLU A 25 -4.00 -0.89 20.10
C GLU A 25 -3.52 -0.57 18.68
N CYS A 26 -2.21 -0.60 18.44
CA CYS A 26 -1.62 -0.31 17.13
C CYS A 26 -1.44 -1.54 16.23
N ARG A 27 -1.80 -2.75 16.69
CA ARG A 27 -1.57 -4.00 15.94
C ARG A 27 -2.20 -4.02 14.56
N ARG A 28 -3.44 -3.50 14.45
CA ARG A 28 -4.11 -3.38 13.14
C ARG A 28 -3.31 -2.49 12.19
N LEU A 29 -2.80 -1.36 12.69
CA LEU A 29 -1.99 -0.43 11.89
C LEU A 29 -0.66 -1.06 11.47
N VAL A 30 0.00 -1.80 12.36
CA VAL A 30 1.22 -2.56 12.03
C VAL A 30 0.96 -3.56 10.90
N LEU A 31 -0.15 -4.30 10.96
CA LEU A 31 -0.51 -5.26 9.90
C LEU A 31 -0.83 -4.56 8.57
N GLU A 32 -1.52 -3.43 8.59
CA GLU A 32 -1.78 -2.66 7.37
C GLU A 32 -0.47 -2.14 6.74
N VAL A 33 0.46 -1.63 7.56
CA VAL A 33 1.78 -1.18 7.06
C VAL A 33 2.55 -2.33 6.40
N GLU A 34 2.61 -3.50 7.06
CA GLU A 34 3.27 -4.69 6.49
C GLU A 34 2.58 -5.19 5.22
N ARG A 35 1.25 -5.13 5.16
CA ARG A 35 0.49 -5.48 3.95
C ARG A 35 0.82 -4.52 2.81
N TYR A 36 0.77 -3.21 3.04
CA TYR A 36 1.06 -2.22 1.99
C TYR A 36 2.47 -2.39 1.42
N ARG A 37 3.47 -2.71 2.25
CA ARG A 37 4.81 -3.04 1.77
C ARG A 37 4.83 -4.21 0.80
N ARG A 38 4.09 -5.28 1.13
CA ARG A 38 3.97 -6.47 0.27
C ARG A 38 3.22 -6.16 -1.02
N VAL A 39 2.18 -5.33 -0.97
CA VAL A 39 1.42 -4.92 -2.15
C VAL A 39 2.30 -4.09 -3.09
N ILE A 40 3.05 -3.12 -2.56
CA ILE A 40 3.98 -2.31 -3.37
C ILE A 40 5.07 -3.18 -4.00
N ALA A 41 5.63 -4.14 -3.25
CA ALA A 41 6.61 -5.09 -3.80
C ALA A 41 6.01 -5.94 -4.94
N GLN A 42 4.78 -6.43 -4.77
CA GLN A 42 4.08 -7.18 -5.83
C GLN A 42 3.83 -6.33 -7.09
N ILE A 43 3.47 -5.04 -6.92
CA ILE A 43 3.31 -4.10 -8.02
C ILE A 43 4.64 -3.91 -8.77
N ASP A 44 5.76 -3.75 -8.06
CA ASP A 44 7.09 -3.61 -8.67
C ASP A 44 7.49 -4.87 -9.46
N ASP A 45 7.23 -6.06 -8.92
CA ASP A 45 7.49 -7.33 -9.61
C ASP A 45 6.64 -7.49 -10.88
N LEU A 46 5.33 -7.19 -10.79
CA LEU A 46 4.44 -7.23 -11.95
C LEU A 46 4.84 -6.20 -13.02
N TYR A 47 5.30 -5.01 -12.60
CA TYR A 47 5.81 -4.00 -13.51
C TYR A 47 7.05 -4.50 -14.27
N LYS A 48 8.01 -5.12 -13.58
CA LYS A 48 9.20 -5.72 -14.20
C LYS A 48 8.83 -6.80 -15.21
N ILE A 49 7.89 -7.68 -14.88
CA ILE A 49 7.42 -8.75 -15.77
C ILE A 49 6.76 -8.16 -17.02
N THR A 50 5.88 -7.17 -16.84
CA THR A 50 5.23 -6.42 -17.93
C THR A 50 6.27 -5.81 -18.86
N HIS A 51 7.27 -5.12 -18.29
CA HIS A 51 8.33 -4.45 -19.05
C HIS A 51 9.23 -5.45 -19.80
N GLN A 52 9.56 -6.59 -19.19
CA GLN A 52 10.36 -7.65 -19.80
C GLN A 52 9.58 -8.39 -20.91
N SER A 53 8.29 -8.65 -20.70
CA SER A 53 7.43 -9.30 -21.68
C SER A 53 7.15 -8.40 -22.90
N TRP A 54 7.07 -7.08 -22.68
CA TRP A 54 6.97 -6.09 -23.76
C TRP A 54 8.23 -6.10 -24.65
N ARG A 55 9.43 -6.18 -24.07
CA ARG A 55 10.67 -6.34 -24.85
C ARG A 55 10.76 -7.66 -25.61
N SER A 56 10.15 -8.71 -25.07
CA SER A 56 10.29 -10.08 -25.60
C SER A 56 9.19 -10.46 -26.61
N ASN A 57 8.29 -9.54 -26.99
CA ASN A 57 7.21 -9.76 -27.97
C ASN A 57 6.30 -10.98 -27.66
N MET A 58 6.01 -11.24 -26.38
CA MET A 58 5.26 -12.42 -25.93
C MET A 58 4.05 -12.05 -25.06
N GLY A 59 2.98 -12.87 -25.11
CA GLY A 59 1.68 -12.63 -24.48
C GLY A 59 1.62 -12.58 -22.95
N GLY A 60 2.73 -12.85 -22.25
CA GLY A 60 2.81 -12.75 -20.78
C GLY A 60 2.54 -11.35 -20.23
N ASN A 61 2.66 -10.32 -21.09
CA ASN A 61 2.37 -8.93 -20.79
C ASN A 61 0.89 -8.74 -20.39
N LEU A 62 -0.03 -9.45 -21.05
CA LEU A 62 -1.47 -9.33 -20.77
C LEU A 62 -1.84 -9.91 -19.39
N THR A 63 -1.21 -11.02 -18.99
CA THR A 63 -1.44 -11.63 -17.68
C THR A 63 -0.89 -10.75 -16.54
N ALA A 64 0.33 -10.22 -16.70
CA ALA A 64 0.92 -9.33 -15.68
C ALA A 64 0.11 -8.03 -15.52
N LEU A 65 -0.35 -7.45 -16.64
CA LEU A 65 -1.23 -6.27 -16.62
C LEU A 65 -2.57 -6.57 -15.93
N HIS A 66 -3.15 -7.74 -16.19
CA HIS A 66 -4.41 -8.15 -15.56
C HIS A 66 -4.26 -8.32 -14.03
N LEU A 67 -3.17 -8.95 -13.58
CA LEU A 67 -2.87 -9.07 -12.14
C LEU A 67 -2.65 -7.70 -11.49
N LEU A 68 -1.99 -6.77 -12.19
CA LEU A 68 -1.84 -5.39 -11.71
C LEU A 68 -3.21 -4.70 -11.57
N GLN A 69 -4.10 -4.86 -12.56
CA GLN A 69 -5.47 -4.31 -12.49
C GLN A 69 -6.26 -4.89 -11.33
N GLN A 70 -6.11 -6.19 -11.05
CA GLN A 70 -6.76 -6.84 -9.92
C GLN A 70 -6.29 -6.22 -8.59
N ILE A 71 -4.98 -6.11 -8.38
CA ILE A 71 -4.41 -5.50 -7.16
C ILE A 71 -4.92 -4.06 -6.99
N MET A 72 -4.92 -3.26 -8.06
CA MET A 72 -5.42 -1.88 -8.02
C MET A 72 -6.92 -1.80 -7.69
N THR A 73 -7.70 -2.80 -8.11
CA THR A 73 -9.14 -2.87 -7.82
C THR A 73 -9.38 -3.23 -6.36
N GLU A 74 -8.65 -4.23 -5.84
CA GLU A 74 -8.71 -4.63 -4.42
C GLU A 74 -8.29 -3.48 -3.48
N GLU A 75 -7.27 -2.70 -3.85
CA GLU A 75 -6.88 -1.51 -3.07
C GLU A 75 -7.95 -0.41 -3.13
N ARG A 76 -8.59 -0.22 -4.29
CA ARG A 76 -9.66 0.78 -4.46
C ARG A 76 -10.88 0.47 -3.58
N GLU A 77 -11.29 -0.79 -3.47
CA GLU A 77 -12.42 -1.21 -2.62
C GLU A 77 -12.13 -1.03 -1.12
N ARG A 78 -10.85 -0.99 -0.74
CA ARG A 78 -10.40 -0.85 0.65
C ARG A 78 -10.15 0.60 1.07
N LEU A 79 -10.10 1.53 0.13
CA LEU A 79 -10.07 2.94 0.48
C LEU A 79 -11.36 3.28 1.25
N PRO A 80 -11.27 3.85 2.47
CA PRO A 80 -12.47 4.29 3.16
C PRO A 80 -13.20 5.27 2.26
N ALA A 81 -14.53 5.15 2.17
CA ALA A 81 -15.35 6.14 1.49
C ALA A 81 -14.90 7.51 1.99
N LYS A 82 -14.51 8.39 1.06
CA LYS A 82 -14.04 9.73 1.37
C LYS A 82 -15.04 10.33 2.34
N ILE A 83 -14.62 10.58 3.58
CA ILE A 83 -15.44 11.34 4.52
C ILE A 83 -15.45 12.75 3.95
N ASP A 84 -16.42 13.03 3.09
CA ASP A 84 -16.77 14.39 2.73
C ASP A 84 -17.24 15.03 4.05
N ASN A 85 -16.31 15.69 4.74
CA ASN A 85 -16.63 16.60 5.83
C ASN A 85 -17.37 17.80 5.22
N ALA A 86 -18.63 17.58 4.88
CA ALA A 86 -19.58 18.59 4.47
C ALA A 86 -20.85 18.35 5.27
N ASP A 87 -20.79 18.69 6.56
CA ASP A 87 -21.91 19.36 7.19
C ASP A 87 -21.43 20.12 8.43
N PRO A 88 -21.47 21.47 8.46
CA PRO A 88 -21.53 22.18 9.72
C PRO A 88 -22.95 21.97 10.28
N ALA A 89 -23.05 21.31 11.44
CA ALA A 89 -24.32 21.16 12.13
C ALA A 89 -24.95 22.55 12.44
N PRO A 90 -26.30 22.65 12.44
CA PRO A 90 -27.03 23.87 12.74
C PRO A 90 -26.89 24.36 14.19
#